data_AF-A0A7K2WI76-F1
#
_entry.id   AF-A0A7K2WI76-F1
#
_cell.length_a   1.000
_cell.length_b   1.000
_cell.length_c   1.000
_cell.angle_alpha   90.00
_cell.angle_beta   90.00
_cell.angle_gamma   90.00
#
_symmetry.space_group_name_H-M   'P 1'
#
loop_
_entity.id
_entity.type
_entity.pdbx_description
1 polymer ?
#
loop_
_entity_poly.entity_id
_entity_poly.type
_entity_poly.pdbx_seq_one_letter_code
_entity_poly.pdbx_strand_id
1 'polypeptide(L)'
;RGTAPDLTELLPQWLATAGAYGYRAPASVLPALLDAARARTDLRPGALAFAGPRGLWLARLNPDWKFALRGAPGGSSLPDVHDPEAVRALWQEGLFVERVTLLGAVRAAGPGAALELLASTWSTERAEDRLMFLDSLRTGLSGADEPFLEQALSDRSRNVRATAAELLSALPHSALAGRMAARAATCVSLDRTGDGPTIAVEAPHECDADMQRDGVVAVPPAGRGERSWWLGQLVEAAPLAVWPERLGGRPPEEIVTLAVQDGWRDELHAAWCRAAVRQRDAHWSRVLLGPPSAPPATGPGTSSFAERAKLLAALEPGERAEWVAAFIAAHGLSEAFQLLGVCAVPWADPLGRAVVDALDIAREAGSYPWSFSGVMGLAERCLDPSEASRLELLTATPDETESASPGAGGYWSEAFQRLVSTLRLRATMQTELAPAQPTPPDAAAAGPTA
;
A
#
# COMPACT_ATOMS: atom_id res chain seq x y z
N ARG A 1 -26.28 -18.34 -1.45
CA ARG A 1 -25.69 -18.10 -0.10
C ARG A 1 -26.76 -17.36 0.68
N GLY A 2 -27.13 -17.80 1.88
CA GLY A 2 -28.23 -17.17 2.64
C GLY A 2 -27.91 -15.76 3.12
N THR A 3 -28.82 -15.20 3.91
CA THR A 3 -28.78 -13.83 4.47
C THR A 3 -27.89 -13.71 5.72
N ALA A 4 -27.38 -14.84 6.23
CA ALA A 4 -26.52 -14.86 7.40
C ALA A 4 -25.11 -14.32 7.08
N PRO A 5 -24.48 -13.55 8.01
CA PRO A 5 -23.09 -13.14 7.89
C PRO A 5 -22.13 -14.33 7.77
N ASP A 6 -21.06 -14.16 7.01
CA ASP A 6 -19.96 -15.12 6.98
C ASP A 6 -18.96 -14.82 8.12
N LEU A 7 -19.15 -15.46 9.27
CA LEU A 7 -18.27 -15.32 10.43
C LEU A 7 -16.81 -15.64 10.09
N THR A 8 -16.59 -16.55 9.14
CA THR A 8 -15.27 -17.01 8.74
C THR A 8 -14.50 -15.85 8.10
N GLU A 9 -15.13 -15.07 7.24
CA GLU A 9 -14.53 -13.90 6.58
C GLU A 9 -14.18 -12.77 7.57
N LEU A 10 -14.82 -12.70 8.74
CA LEU A 10 -14.54 -11.68 9.76
C LEU A 10 -13.42 -12.06 10.74
N LEU A 11 -12.97 -13.31 10.76
CA LEU A 11 -11.90 -13.76 11.65
C LEU A 11 -10.60 -12.93 11.56
N PRO A 12 -10.10 -12.53 10.37
CA PRO A 12 -8.93 -11.66 10.30
C PRO A 12 -9.13 -10.33 11.03
N GLN A 13 -10.30 -9.70 10.85
CA GLN A 13 -10.65 -8.43 11.48
C GLN A 13 -10.78 -8.58 13.00
N TRP A 14 -11.41 -9.66 13.45
CA TRP A 14 -11.56 -9.98 14.87
C TRP A 14 -10.18 -10.14 15.53
N LEU A 15 -9.28 -10.95 14.93
CA LEU A 15 -7.93 -11.21 15.46
C LEU A 15 -7.09 -9.93 15.49
N ALA A 16 -7.17 -9.10 14.45
CA ALA A 16 -6.47 -7.82 14.41
C ALA A 16 -6.96 -6.87 15.53
N THR A 17 -8.27 -6.77 15.71
CA THR A 17 -8.88 -5.93 16.76
C THR A 17 -8.51 -6.44 18.16
N ALA A 18 -8.60 -7.75 18.38
CA ALA A 18 -8.23 -8.34 19.66
C ALA A 18 -6.74 -8.18 19.98
N GLY A 19 -5.87 -8.31 18.96
CA GLY A 19 -4.45 -8.07 19.07
C GLY A 19 -4.10 -6.61 19.39
N ALA A 20 -4.82 -5.64 18.80
CA ALA A 20 -4.63 -4.22 19.07
C ALA A 20 -4.92 -3.83 20.53
N TYR A 21 -5.89 -4.50 21.16
CA TYR A 21 -6.17 -4.35 22.60
C TYR A 21 -5.30 -5.24 23.50
N GLY A 22 -4.34 -5.99 22.94
CA GLY A 22 -3.41 -6.82 23.70
C GLY A 22 -4.02 -8.09 24.28
N TYR A 23 -5.20 -8.53 23.82
CA TYR A 23 -5.81 -9.76 24.29
C TYR A 23 -4.97 -11.00 23.94
N ARG A 24 -5.24 -12.08 24.67
CA ARG A 24 -4.59 -13.39 24.50
C ARG A 24 -5.64 -14.50 24.42
N ALA A 25 -5.35 -15.48 23.58
CA ALA A 25 -6.21 -16.65 23.45
C ALA A 25 -6.33 -17.42 24.78
N PRO A 26 -7.56 -17.75 25.23
CA PRO A 26 -7.76 -18.74 26.28
C PRO A 26 -7.08 -20.07 25.92
N ALA A 27 -6.53 -20.78 26.91
CA ALA A 27 -5.76 -21.99 26.64
C ALA A 27 -6.58 -23.09 25.92
N SER A 28 -7.88 -23.18 26.22
CA SER A 28 -8.80 -24.16 25.64
C SER A 28 -9.10 -23.94 24.15
N VAL A 29 -8.96 -22.71 23.63
CA VAL A 29 -9.26 -22.41 22.22
C VAL A 29 -8.03 -22.53 21.31
N LEU A 30 -6.83 -22.69 21.88
CA LEU A 30 -5.58 -22.78 21.11
C LEU A 30 -5.58 -23.89 20.05
N PRO A 31 -6.06 -25.12 20.31
CA PRO A 31 -6.12 -26.16 19.27
C PRO A 31 -6.97 -25.74 18.07
N ALA A 32 -8.19 -25.25 18.32
CA ALA A 32 -9.11 -24.82 17.26
C ALA A 32 -8.56 -23.63 16.47
N LEU A 33 -7.89 -22.68 17.14
CA LEU A 33 -7.24 -21.55 16.51
C LEU A 33 -6.07 -21.98 15.60
N LEU A 34 -5.27 -22.95 16.04
CA LEU A 34 -4.17 -23.50 15.23
C LEU A 34 -4.70 -24.31 14.04
N ASP A 35 -5.77 -25.06 14.20
CA ASP A 35 -6.43 -25.76 13.09
C ASP A 35 -7.03 -24.80 12.07
N ALA A 36 -7.64 -23.70 12.51
CA ALA A 36 -8.11 -22.64 11.63
C ALA A 36 -6.96 -22.00 10.83
N ALA A 37 -5.84 -21.67 11.49
CA ALA A 37 -4.66 -21.11 10.85
C ALA A 37 -3.92 -22.11 9.94
N ARG A 38 -4.06 -23.42 10.20
CA ARG A 38 -3.59 -24.48 9.30
C ARG A 38 -4.35 -24.43 7.98
N ALA A 39 -5.68 -24.42 8.08
CA ALA A 39 -6.59 -24.43 6.93
C ALA A 39 -6.57 -23.12 6.12
N ARG A 40 -6.29 -21.98 6.78
CA ARG A 40 -6.33 -20.64 6.18
C ARG A 40 -5.06 -19.85 6.43
N THR A 41 -4.25 -19.71 5.37
CA THR A 41 -2.94 -19.05 5.42
C THR A 41 -3.04 -17.57 5.79
N ASP A 42 -4.10 -16.88 5.36
CA ASP A 42 -4.39 -15.48 5.66
C ASP A 42 -4.58 -15.21 7.17
N LEU A 43 -5.06 -16.20 7.93
CA LEU A 43 -5.24 -16.08 9.38
C LEU A 43 -3.94 -16.24 10.17
N ARG A 44 -2.90 -16.85 9.60
CA ARG A 44 -1.71 -17.28 10.35
C ARG A 44 -1.05 -16.16 11.14
N PRO A 45 -0.75 -14.97 10.57
CA PRO A 45 -0.06 -13.92 11.33
C PRO A 45 -0.84 -13.48 12.57
N GLY A 46 -2.12 -13.16 12.41
CA GLY A 46 -3.00 -12.74 13.51
C GLY A 46 -3.26 -13.85 14.52
N ALA A 47 -3.49 -15.08 14.05
CA ALA A 47 -3.76 -16.23 14.90
C ALA A 47 -2.54 -16.61 15.76
N LEU A 48 -1.32 -16.58 15.19
CA LEU A 48 -0.11 -16.87 15.93
C LEU A 48 0.22 -15.77 16.95
N ALA A 49 0.03 -14.50 16.59
CA ALA A 49 0.17 -13.39 17.52
C ALA A 49 -0.82 -13.50 18.70
N PHE A 50 -2.07 -13.87 18.42
CA PHE A 50 -3.10 -14.06 19.45
C PHE A 50 -2.86 -15.30 20.32
N ALA A 51 -2.34 -16.39 19.73
CA ALA A 51 -1.98 -17.63 20.42
C ALA A 51 -0.76 -17.48 21.35
N GLY A 52 0.19 -16.62 20.97
CA GLY A 52 1.36 -16.29 21.76
C GLY A 52 2.28 -17.48 22.08
N PRO A 53 3.14 -17.37 23.10
CA PRO A 53 4.12 -18.40 23.45
C PRO A 53 3.50 -19.77 23.75
N ARG A 54 2.30 -19.80 24.34
CA ARG A 54 1.60 -21.05 24.66
C ARG A 54 1.13 -21.78 23.41
N GLY A 55 0.64 -21.07 22.40
CA GLY A 55 0.30 -21.66 21.11
C GLY A 55 1.51 -22.23 20.39
N LEU A 56 2.65 -21.53 20.43
CA LEU A 56 3.90 -22.02 19.87
C LEU A 56 4.43 -23.26 20.61
N TRP A 57 4.35 -23.28 21.95
CA TRP A 57 4.66 -24.46 22.75
C TRP A 57 3.78 -25.65 22.35
N LEU A 58 2.48 -25.43 22.23
CA LEU A 58 1.52 -26.46 21.83
C LEU A 58 1.81 -26.99 20.42
N ALA A 59 2.18 -26.12 19.48
CA ALA A 59 2.56 -26.51 18.13
C ALA A 59 3.81 -27.40 18.05
N ARG A 60 4.71 -27.36 19.04
CA ARG A 60 5.86 -28.29 19.12
C ARG A 60 5.43 -29.72 19.43
N LEU A 61 4.26 -29.90 20.04
CA LEU A 61 3.73 -31.21 20.44
C LEU A 61 2.89 -31.89 19.35
N ASN A 62 2.50 -31.17 18.30
CA ASN A 62 1.66 -31.70 17.22
C ASN A 62 2.26 -31.42 15.83
N PRO A 63 2.67 -32.46 15.06
CA PRO A 63 3.26 -32.30 13.73
C PRO A 63 2.38 -31.54 12.72
N ASP A 64 1.06 -31.56 12.90
CA ASP A 64 0.11 -30.88 12.03
C ASP A 64 0.19 -29.35 12.12
N TRP A 65 0.71 -28.82 13.23
CA TRP A 65 0.87 -27.39 13.47
C TRP A 65 2.29 -26.90 13.22
N LYS A 66 3.12 -27.68 12.52
CA LYS A 66 4.49 -27.25 12.12
C LYS A 66 4.53 -25.91 11.39
N PHE A 67 3.46 -25.51 10.70
CA PHE A 67 3.38 -24.19 10.07
C PHE A 67 3.49 -23.03 11.09
N ALA A 68 3.00 -23.21 12.31
CA ALA A 68 3.08 -22.21 13.38
C ALA A 68 4.54 -21.93 13.79
N LEU A 69 5.39 -22.94 13.63
CA LEU A 69 6.83 -22.87 13.89
C LEU A 69 7.62 -22.35 12.67
N ARG A 70 7.00 -22.34 11.48
CA ARG A 70 7.57 -21.81 10.22
C ARG A 70 7.17 -20.36 9.94
N GLY A 71 6.02 -19.93 10.45
CA GLY A 71 5.44 -18.59 10.28
C GLY A 71 5.72 -17.63 11.43
N ALA A 72 6.21 -18.13 12.56
CA ALA A 72 7.15 -17.35 13.34
C ALA A 72 8.46 -17.28 12.53
N PRO A 73 9.11 -16.12 12.39
CA PRO A 73 10.54 -16.12 12.05
C PRO A 73 11.20 -17.10 13.03
N GLY A 74 11.89 -18.09 12.48
CA GLY A 74 12.03 -19.43 13.04
C GLY A 74 12.19 -19.52 14.55
N GLY A 75 11.44 -20.41 15.20
CA GLY A 75 11.86 -21.16 16.41
C GLY A 75 12.30 -20.41 17.69
N SER A 76 12.49 -19.10 17.65
CA SER A 76 12.98 -18.21 18.68
C SER A 76 12.13 -16.96 18.58
N SER A 77 11.52 -16.55 19.68
CA SER A 77 11.02 -15.18 19.79
C SER A 77 12.14 -14.24 19.33
N LEU A 78 11.83 -13.31 18.41
CA LEU A 78 12.76 -12.20 18.16
C LEU A 78 13.19 -11.66 19.54
N PRO A 79 14.50 -11.45 19.75
CA PRO A 79 14.96 -10.86 21.00
C PRO A 79 14.29 -9.51 21.20
N ASP A 80 14.24 -9.05 22.44
CA ASP A 80 13.93 -7.64 22.68
C ASP A 80 14.90 -6.80 21.86
N VAL A 81 14.37 -5.92 21.00
CA VAL A 81 15.19 -5.05 20.14
C VAL A 81 16.04 -4.08 20.97
N HIS A 82 15.70 -3.91 22.25
CA HIS A 82 16.47 -3.13 23.21
C HIS A 82 17.52 -3.94 23.98
N ASP A 83 17.67 -5.25 23.71
CA ASP A 83 18.75 -6.10 24.21
C ASP A 83 19.85 -6.25 23.14
N PRO A 84 20.95 -5.48 23.21
CA PRO A 84 21.97 -5.47 22.16
C PRO A 84 22.74 -6.79 22.06
N GLU A 85 22.85 -7.56 23.14
CA GLU A 85 23.57 -8.84 23.14
C GLU A 85 22.74 -9.90 22.43
N ALA A 86 21.45 -9.99 22.76
CA ALA A 86 20.55 -10.93 22.11
C ALA A 86 20.33 -10.60 20.62
N VAL A 87 20.23 -9.31 20.27
CA VAL A 87 20.21 -8.85 18.87
C VAL A 87 21.49 -9.27 18.15
N ARG A 88 22.67 -9.05 18.74
CA ARG A 88 23.95 -9.41 18.11
C ARG A 88 24.10 -10.93 17.95
N ALA A 89 23.69 -11.72 18.94
CA ALA A 89 23.72 -13.17 18.88
C ALA A 89 22.85 -13.70 17.72
N LEU A 90 21.60 -13.25 17.62
CA LEU A 90 20.72 -13.65 16.53
C LEU A 90 21.21 -13.15 15.16
N TRP A 91 21.83 -11.96 15.10
CA TRP A 91 22.39 -11.46 13.85
C TRP A 91 23.55 -12.31 13.33
N GLN A 92 24.40 -12.82 14.22
CA GLN A 92 25.59 -13.60 13.84
C GLN A 92 25.30 -15.08 13.61
N GLU A 93 24.41 -15.67 14.41
CA GLU A 93 24.17 -17.12 14.43
C GLU A 93 22.84 -17.50 13.77
N GLY A 94 21.95 -16.53 13.59
CA GLY A 94 20.61 -16.75 13.08
C GLY A 94 20.58 -17.14 11.61
N LEU A 95 19.52 -17.86 11.24
CA LEU A 95 19.21 -18.16 9.86
C LEU A 95 18.90 -16.87 9.10
N PHE A 96 19.11 -16.89 7.79
CA PHE A 96 18.88 -15.73 6.93
C PHE A 96 17.50 -15.05 7.12
N VAL A 97 16.43 -15.84 7.18
CA VAL A 97 15.06 -15.32 7.39
C VAL A 97 14.91 -14.65 8.77
N GLU A 98 15.55 -15.21 9.80
CA GLU A 98 15.56 -14.63 11.15
C GLU A 98 16.31 -13.31 11.16
N ARG A 99 17.45 -13.23 10.46
CA ARG A 99 18.25 -12.01 10.30
C ARG A 99 17.49 -10.90 9.56
N VAL A 100 16.80 -11.22 8.46
CA VAL A 100 15.97 -10.23 7.72
C VAL A 100 14.84 -9.70 8.62
N THR A 101 14.18 -10.60 9.35
CA THR A 101 13.10 -10.21 10.25
C THR A 101 13.61 -9.37 11.43
N LEU A 102 14.74 -9.77 12.02
CA LEU A 102 15.41 -9.01 13.08
C LEU A 102 15.80 -7.62 12.59
N LEU A 103 16.42 -7.51 11.41
CA LEU A 103 16.82 -6.23 10.83
C LEU A 103 15.61 -5.32 10.63
N GLY A 104 14.49 -5.86 10.13
CA GLY A 104 13.24 -5.12 10.01
C GLY A 104 12.69 -4.63 11.36
N ALA A 105 12.75 -5.46 12.41
CA ALA A 105 12.32 -5.08 13.75
C ALA A 105 13.22 -4.00 14.38
N VAL A 106 14.55 -4.16 14.29
CA VAL A 106 15.51 -3.15 14.76
C VAL A 106 15.35 -1.85 13.97
N ARG A 107 15.11 -1.92 12.66
CA ARG A 107 14.89 -0.75 11.79
C ARG A 107 13.67 0.05 12.22
N ALA A 108 12.57 -0.63 12.55
CA ALA A 108 11.35 0.03 13.03
C ALA A 108 11.54 0.75 14.38
N ALA A 109 12.40 0.21 15.25
CA ALA A 109 12.71 0.83 16.56
C ALA A 109 13.79 1.92 16.48
N GLY A 110 14.78 1.76 15.61
CA GLY A 110 15.94 2.63 15.50
C GLY A 110 16.66 2.50 14.16
N PRO A 111 16.39 3.38 13.18
CA PRO A 111 16.97 3.31 11.84
C PRO A 111 18.50 3.24 11.81
N GLY A 112 19.17 4.03 12.66
CA GLY A 112 20.63 4.05 12.77
C GLY A 112 21.23 2.74 13.29
N ALA A 113 20.63 2.15 14.34
CA ALA A 113 21.10 0.88 14.90
C ALA A 113 21.00 -0.27 13.89
N ALA A 114 19.93 -0.29 13.08
CA ALA A 114 19.80 -1.27 11.99
C ALA A 114 20.87 -1.07 10.91
N LEU A 115 21.18 0.19 10.56
CA LEU A 115 22.21 0.50 9.58
C LEU A 115 23.61 0.08 10.06
N GLU A 116 23.93 0.33 11.34
CA GLU A 116 25.17 -0.15 11.96
C GLU A 116 25.26 -1.68 11.96
N LEU A 117 24.16 -2.37 12.30
CA LEU A 117 24.09 -3.82 12.28
C LEU A 117 24.34 -4.38 10.87
N LEU A 118 23.69 -3.81 9.86
CA LEU A 118 23.86 -4.19 8.46
C LEU A 118 25.30 -3.93 7.97
N ALA A 119 25.84 -2.75 8.26
CA ALA A 119 27.20 -2.38 7.86
C ALA A 119 28.25 -3.32 8.44
N SER A 120 28.03 -3.86 9.65
CA SER A 120 28.99 -4.73 10.34
C SER A 120 29.32 -6.04 9.61
N THR A 121 28.41 -6.56 8.78
CA THR A 121 28.63 -7.82 8.03
C THR A 121 28.54 -7.66 6.51
N TRP A 122 28.25 -6.45 6.01
CA TRP A 122 27.98 -6.19 4.59
C TRP A 122 29.04 -6.77 3.63
N SER A 123 30.33 -6.66 3.96
CA SER A 123 31.41 -7.15 3.10
C SER A 123 31.49 -8.67 2.98
N THR A 124 30.93 -9.40 3.96
CA THR A 124 30.95 -10.87 4.00
C THR A 124 29.66 -11.51 3.48
N GLU A 125 28.58 -10.73 3.37
CA GLU A 125 27.30 -11.23 2.86
C GLU A 125 27.36 -11.58 1.36
N ARG A 126 26.52 -12.54 0.97
CA ARG A 126 26.34 -12.91 -0.44
C ARG A 126 25.51 -11.85 -1.16
N ALA A 127 25.55 -11.85 -2.49
CA ALA A 127 24.82 -10.86 -3.29
C ALA A 127 23.29 -10.90 -3.07
N GLU A 128 22.71 -12.09 -2.95
CA GLU A 128 21.27 -12.28 -2.71
C GLU A 128 20.86 -11.79 -1.31
N ASP A 129 21.67 -12.12 -0.29
CA ASP A 129 21.42 -11.70 1.09
C ASP A 129 21.48 -10.18 1.23
N ARG A 130 22.50 -9.56 0.62
CA ARG A 130 22.66 -8.10 0.57
C ARG A 130 21.46 -7.41 -0.05
N LEU A 131 20.90 -7.97 -1.12
CA LEU A 131 19.71 -7.41 -1.77
C LEU A 131 18.52 -7.35 -0.79
N MET A 132 18.27 -8.43 -0.05
CA MET A 132 17.14 -8.51 0.89
C MET A 132 17.37 -7.64 2.14
N PHE A 133 18.61 -7.54 2.63
CA PHE A 133 18.91 -6.62 3.73
C PHE A 133 18.81 -5.15 3.30
N LEU A 134 19.25 -4.82 2.09
CA LEU A 134 19.14 -3.48 1.53
C LEU A 134 17.66 -3.08 1.36
N ASP A 135 16.81 -4.00 0.90
CA ASP A 135 15.36 -3.78 0.77
C ASP A 135 14.70 -3.43 2.11
N SER A 136 15.24 -3.93 3.24
CA SER A 136 14.74 -3.62 4.58
C SER A 136 14.90 -2.15 4.96
N LEU A 137 15.83 -1.40 4.31
CA LEU A 137 16.03 0.03 4.57
C LEU A 137 14.90 0.92 4.07
N ARG A 138 13.99 0.41 3.21
CA ARG A 138 12.78 1.14 2.75
C ARG A 138 11.95 1.66 3.93
N THR A 139 11.89 0.88 5.00
CA THR A 139 11.20 1.30 6.24
C THR A 139 12.02 2.36 6.94
N GLY A 140 11.46 3.55 7.13
CA GLY A 140 12.17 4.66 7.80
C GLY A 140 13.38 5.18 7.02
N LEU A 141 13.41 5.00 5.68
CA LEU A 141 14.45 5.53 4.80
C LEU A 141 14.65 7.04 5.04
N SER A 142 15.90 7.46 5.20
CA SER A 142 16.26 8.84 5.53
C SER A 142 17.64 9.20 4.98
N GLY A 143 17.99 10.50 5.03
CA GLY A 143 19.33 10.96 4.64
C GLY A 143 20.49 10.32 5.44
N ALA A 144 20.23 9.74 6.61
CA ALA A 144 21.25 9.02 7.37
C ALA A 144 21.72 7.73 6.66
N ASP A 145 20.90 7.18 5.75
CA ASP A 145 21.23 5.97 4.99
C ASP A 145 22.09 6.28 3.76
N GLU A 146 22.13 7.54 3.31
CA GLU A 146 22.77 7.96 2.07
C GLU A 146 24.25 7.54 1.97
N PRO A 147 25.12 7.74 2.99
CA PRO A 147 26.53 7.34 2.88
C PRO A 147 26.71 5.85 2.61
N PHE A 148 25.89 5.01 3.22
CA PHE A 148 25.93 3.56 3.03
C PHE A 148 25.41 3.17 1.63
N LEU A 149 24.31 3.80 1.19
CA LEU A 149 23.73 3.54 -0.13
C LEU A 149 24.66 3.99 -1.28
N GLU A 150 25.35 5.13 -1.14
CA GLU A 150 26.36 5.60 -2.11
C GLU A 150 27.54 4.62 -2.21
N GLN A 151 27.95 3.99 -1.09
CA GLN A 151 28.92 2.90 -1.13
C GLN A 151 28.37 1.67 -1.88
N ALA A 152 27.09 1.33 -1.66
CA ALA A 152 26.42 0.21 -2.31
C ALA A 152 26.23 0.39 -3.84
N LEU A 153 26.31 1.61 -4.38
CA LEU A 153 26.38 1.84 -5.83
C LEU A 153 27.63 1.25 -6.48
N SER A 154 28.68 0.97 -5.71
CA SER A 154 29.91 0.31 -6.19
C SER A 154 29.88 -1.21 -6.02
N ASP A 155 28.74 -1.79 -5.65
CA ASP A 155 28.62 -3.23 -5.43
C ASP A 155 28.87 -4.04 -6.72
N ARG A 156 29.50 -5.22 -6.61
CA ARG A 156 29.68 -6.16 -7.73
C ARG A 156 28.36 -6.63 -8.34
N SER A 157 27.30 -6.77 -7.54
CA SER A 157 25.99 -7.24 -7.98
C SER A 157 25.18 -6.12 -8.62
N ARG A 158 24.73 -6.33 -9.85
CA ARG A 158 23.85 -5.37 -10.56
C ARG A 158 22.55 -5.10 -9.79
N ASN A 159 21.95 -6.13 -9.19
CA ASN A 159 20.69 -5.97 -8.47
C ASN A 159 20.87 -5.15 -7.19
N VAL A 160 22.00 -5.34 -6.47
CA VAL A 160 22.32 -4.54 -5.28
C VAL A 160 22.52 -3.06 -5.66
N ARG A 161 23.28 -2.78 -6.73
CA ARG A 161 23.44 -1.40 -7.23
C ARG A 161 22.11 -0.77 -7.63
N ALA A 162 21.26 -1.51 -8.34
CA ALA A 162 19.96 -1.02 -8.78
C ALA A 162 19.05 -0.67 -7.59
N THR A 163 18.98 -1.53 -6.56
CA THR A 163 18.20 -1.24 -5.35
C THR A 163 18.79 -0.06 -4.56
N ALA A 164 20.12 0.06 -4.48
CA ALA A 164 20.75 1.22 -3.84
C ALA A 164 20.40 2.53 -4.56
N ALA A 165 20.48 2.55 -5.89
CA ALA A 165 20.10 3.70 -6.72
C ALA A 165 18.61 4.03 -6.58
N GLU A 166 17.74 3.03 -6.51
CA GLU A 166 16.30 3.21 -6.30
C GLU A 166 16.00 3.87 -4.95
N LEU A 167 16.64 3.41 -3.87
CA LEU A 167 16.50 3.98 -2.53
C LEU A 167 17.04 5.42 -2.48
N LEU A 168 18.21 5.68 -3.08
CA LEU A 168 18.76 7.03 -3.17
C LEU A 168 17.84 7.98 -3.98
N SER A 169 17.23 7.48 -5.04
CA SER A 169 16.27 8.25 -5.85
C SER A 169 14.95 8.55 -5.11
N ALA A 170 14.64 7.79 -4.05
CA ALA A 170 13.53 8.09 -3.15
C ALA A 170 13.86 9.18 -2.12
N LEU A 171 15.12 9.61 -2.03
CA LEU A 171 15.59 10.72 -1.20
C LEU A 171 15.87 11.95 -2.09
N PRO A 172 14.95 12.93 -2.17
CA PRO A 172 15.07 14.07 -3.09
C PRO A 172 16.33 14.92 -2.91
N HIS A 173 16.95 14.86 -1.72
CA HIS A 173 18.15 15.61 -1.37
C HIS A 173 19.45 14.81 -1.47
N SER A 174 19.39 13.55 -1.92
CA SER A 174 20.60 12.73 -2.07
C SER A 174 21.49 13.24 -3.21
N ALA A 175 22.79 12.96 -3.09
CA ALA A 175 23.76 13.28 -4.13
C ALA A 175 23.41 12.61 -5.45
N LEU A 176 22.94 11.36 -5.44
CA LEU A 176 22.45 10.68 -6.64
C LEU A 176 21.26 11.42 -7.25
N ALA A 177 20.27 11.82 -6.46
CA ALA A 177 19.12 12.55 -6.96
C ALA A 177 19.53 13.91 -7.58
N GLY A 178 20.52 14.59 -7.01
CA GLY A 178 21.14 15.78 -7.61
C GLY A 178 21.84 15.49 -8.96
N ARG A 179 22.54 14.37 -9.09
CA ARG A 179 23.14 13.94 -10.37
C ARG A 179 22.05 13.60 -11.41
N MET A 180 20.96 12.96 -10.99
CA MET A 180 19.81 12.66 -11.86
C MET A 180 19.09 13.94 -12.31
N ALA A 181 18.90 14.90 -11.41
CA ALA A 181 18.37 16.22 -11.73
C ALA A 181 19.21 16.92 -12.81
N ALA A 182 20.52 16.96 -12.65
CA ALA A 182 21.42 17.59 -13.61
C ALA A 182 21.29 16.95 -15.01
N ARG A 183 21.27 15.61 -15.09
CA ARG A 183 21.09 14.89 -16.36
C ARG A 183 19.70 15.12 -16.95
N ALA A 184 18.64 14.98 -16.17
CA ALA A 184 17.27 15.20 -16.62
C ALA A 184 17.04 16.64 -17.10
N ALA A 185 17.67 17.63 -16.47
CA ALA A 185 17.63 19.01 -16.90
C ALA A 185 18.25 19.20 -18.29
N THR A 186 19.34 18.48 -18.63
CA THR A 186 19.89 18.55 -20.00
C THR A 186 18.92 17.97 -21.05
N CYS A 187 18.10 17.01 -20.67
CA CYS A 187 17.16 16.35 -21.58
C CYS A 187 15.83 17.08 -21.75
N VAL A 188 15.33 17.74 -20.71
CA VAL A 188 13.99 18.32 -20.72
C VAL A 188 14.10 19.82 -20.49
N SER A 189 13.57 20.60 -21.42
CA SER A 189 13.67 22.05 -21.39
C SER A 189 12.37 22.72 -21.84
N LEU A 190 12.21 23.98 -21.44
CA LEU A 190 11.09 24.80 -21.88
C LEU A 190 11.49 25.52 -23.17
N ASP A 191 10.83 25.18 -24.27
CA ASP A 191 10.91 25.92 -25.52
C ASP A 191 9.90 27.08 -25.52
N ARG A 192 10.39 28.26 -25.88
CA ARG A 192 9.62 29.52 -25.96
C ARG A 192 9.69 30.16 -27.34
N THR A 193 10.23 29.45 -28.34
CA THR A 193 10.46 30.02 -29.67
C THR A 193 9.21 30.03 -30.55
N GLY A 194 8.19 29.21 -30.24
CA GLY A 194 6.91 29.16 -30.94
C GLY A 194 5.78 30.00 -30.32
N ASP A 195 4.54 29.76 -30.76
CA ASP A 195 3.31 30.46 -30.33
C ASP A 195 2.87 30.17 -28.88
N GLY A 196 3.74 29.57 -28.06
CA GLY A 196 3.50 29.31 -26.66
C GLY A 196 4.61 28.49 -25.99
N PRO A 197 4.60 28.39 -24.65
CA PRO A 197 5.52 27.54 -23.91
C PRO A 197 5.24 26.06 -24.21
N THR A 198 6.24 25.33 -24.66
CA THR A 198 6.17 23.87 -24.88
C THR A 198 7.38 23.18 -24.27
N ILE A 199 7.26 21.88 -23.97
CA ILE A 199 8.38 21.07 -23.48
C ILE A 199 9.10 20.48 -24.69
N ALA A 200 10.37 20.84 -24.84
CA ALA A 200 11.29 20.22 -25.77
C ALA A 200 12.11 19.14 -25.05
N VAL A 201 12.28 18.00 -25.71
CA VAL A 201 12.97 16.84 -25.16
C VAL A 201 14.12 16.41 -26.08
N GLU A 202 15.34 16.50 -25.57
CA GLU A 202 16.54 15.92 -26.17
C GLU A 202 16.95 14.67 -25.36
N ALA A 203 16.46 13.51 -25.78
CA ALA A 203 16.77 12.26 -25.09
C ALA A 203 18.27 11.92 -25.18
N PRO A 204 18.86 11.22 -24.19
CA PRO A 204 20.28 10.86 -24.22
C PRO A 204 20.66 10.08 -25.48
N HIS A 205 21.84 10.35 -26.05
CA HIS A 205 22.38 9.60 -27.21
C HIS A 205 23.09 8.31 -26.80
N GLU A 206 23.55 8.22 -25.56
CA GLU A 206 24.23 7.05 -25.01
C GLU A 206 23.92 6.89 -23.52
N CYS A 207 24.22 5.70 -22.98
CA CYS A 207 24.22 5.43 -21.55
C CYS A 207 25.65 5.19 -21.08
N ASP A 208 26.27 6.24 -20.57
CA ASP A 208 27.68 6.23 -20.14
C ASP A 208 27.91 5.40 -18.86
N ALA A 209 29.18 5.26 -18.48
CA ALA A 209 29.56 4.47 -17.31
C ALA A 209 29.06 5.09 -15.98
N ASP A 210 28.94 6.42 -15.91
CA ASP A 210 28.48 7.11 -14.70
C ASP A 210 26.96 6.96 -14.54
N MET A 211 26.20 6.96 -15.63
CA MET A 211 24.78 6.63 -15.67
C MET A 211 24.55 5.20 -15.18
N GLN A 212 25.34 4.24 -15.67
CA GLN A 212 25.26 2.84 -15.23
C GLN A 212 25.64 2.66 -13.77
N ARG A 213 26.64 3.42 -13.27
CA ARG A 213 27.00 3.47 -11.84
C ARG A 213 25.83 3.98 -11.00
N ASP A 214 25.15 5.02 -11.48
CA ASP A 214 23.98 5.61 -10.81
C ASP A 214 22.68 4.80 -11.03
N GLY A 215 22.77 3.57 -11.54
CA GLY A 215 21.65 2.63 -11.62
C GLY A 215 20.84 2.70 -12.92
N VAL A 216 21.22 3.52 -13.90
CA VAL A 216 20.58 3.54 -15.22
C VAL A 216 20.90 2.24 -15.96
N VAL A 217 19.87 1.50 -16.33
CA VAL A 217 20.01 0.28 -17.10
C VAL A 217 20.26 0.63 -18.56
N ALA A 218 21.39 0.19 -19.11
CA ALA A 218 21.76 0.44 -20.51
C ALA A 218 20.83 -0.28 -21.52
N VAL A 219 20.57 -1.58 -21.31
CA VAL A 219 19.82 -2.40 -22.28
C VAL A 219 18.31 -2.31 -22.01
N PRO A 220 17.49 -1.80 -22.94
CA PRO A 220 16.05 -1.75 -22.76
C PRO A 220 15.40 -3.13 -22.86
N PRO A 221 14.20 -3.32 -22.29
CA PRO A 221 13.34 -4.46 -22.60
C PRO A 221 13.00 -4.52 -24.10
N ALA A 222 12.71 -5.73 -24.60
CA ALA A 222 12.32 -5.93 -26.00
C ALA A 222 11.12 -5.06 -26.38
N GLY A 223 11.21 -4.40 -27.55
CA GLY A 223 10.16 -3.51 -28.07
C GLY A 223 10.18 -2.07 -27.55
N ARG A 224 11.14 -1.69 -26.71
CA ARG A 224 11.32 -0.30 -26.24
C ARG A 224 12.58 0.31 -26.85
N GLY A 225 12.46 1.54 -27.35
CA GLY A 225 13.60 2.29 -27.89
C GLY A 225 14.58 2.73 -26.80
N GLU A 226 15.87 2.64 -27.08
CA GLU A 226 16.96 2.94 -26.12
C GLU A 226 16.88 4.37 -25.57
N ARG A 227 16.72 5.37 -26.45
CA ARG A 227 16.64 6.79 -26.06
C ARG A 227 15.49 7.07 -25.10
N SER A 228 14.31 6.51 -25.38
CA SER A 228 13.12 6.61 -24.52
C SER A 228 13.32 5.90 -23.18
N TRP A 229 13.98 4.75 -23.20
CA TRP A 229 14.31 4.00 -21.99
C TRP A 229 15.27 4.74 -21.06
N TRP A 230 16.32 5.38 -21.59
CA TRP A 230 17.24 6.17 -20.78
C TRP A 230 16.59 7.45 -20.26
N LEU A 231 15.86 8.18 -21.11
CA LEU A 231 15.11 9.37 -20.70
C LEU A 231 14.16 9.06 -19.55
N GLY A 232 13.35 8.00 -19.69
CA GLY A 232 12.39 7.59 -18.68
C GLY A 232 13.04 7.34 -17.32
N GLN A 233 14.19 6.65 -17.30
CA GLN A 233 14.92 6.38 -16.05
C GLN A 233 15.51 7.65 -15.42
N LEU A 234 16.05 8.57 -16.22
CA LEU A 234 16.61 9.82 -15.72
C LEU A 234 15.54 10.73 -15.11
N VAL A 235 14.41 10.88 -15.79
CA VAL A 235 13.27 11.68 -15.30
C VAL A 235 12.67 11.05 -14.05
N GLU A 236 12.54 9.72 -14.03
CA GLU A 236 11.99 8.98 -12.90
C GLU A 236 12.87 9.06 -11.64
N ALA A 237 14.18 9.15 -11.81
CA ALA A 237 15.16 9.24 -10.72
C ALA A 237 15.43 10.69 -10.28
N ALA A 238 14.95 11.70 -11.02
CA ALA A 238 15.11 13.10 -10.66
C ALA A 238 14.09 13.54 -9.59
N PRO A 239 14.49 14.36 -8.60
CA PRO A 239 13.57 15.01 -7.66
C PRO A 239 12.49 15.79 -8.40
N LEU A 240 11.23 15.63 -8.01
CA LEU A 240 10.13 16.35 -8.67
C LEU A 240 10.22 17.88 -8.48
N ALA A 241 10.88 18.32 -7.41
CA ALA A 241 11.09 19.72 -7.08
C ALA A 241 11.92 20.49 -8.13
N VAL A 242 12.63 19.82 -9.04
CA VAL A 242 13.42 20.51 -10.07
C VAL A 242 12.58 21.03 -11.23
N TRP A 243 11.40 20.44 -11.46
CA TRP A 243 10.58 20.75 -12.63
C TRP A 243 9.99 22.16 -12.62
N PRO A 244 9.48 22.70 -11.50
CA PRO A 244 9.03 24.09 -11.44
C PRO A 244 10.08 25.09 -11.91
N GLU A 245 11.29 25.02 -11.37
CA GLU A 245 12.38 25.90 -11.78
C GLU A 245 12.77 25.65 -13.24
N ARG A 246 12.97 24.39 -13.62
CA ARG A 246 13.39 24.01 -14.98
C ARG A 246 12.40 24.44 -16.06
N LEU A 247 11.11 24.44 -15.74
CA LEU A 247 10.02 24.77 -16.64
C LEU A 247 9.46 26.18 -16.40
N GLY A 248 10.33 27.08 -15.91
CA GLY A 248 10.08 28.52 -15.91
C GLY A 248 9.19 29.01 -14.77
N GLY A 249 9.38 28.46 -13.57
CA GLY A 249 8.68 28.83 -12.33
C GLY A 249 7.24 28.31 -12.23
N ARG A 250 6.86 27.34 -13.07
CA ARG A 250 5.47 26.87 -13.16
C ARG A 250 5.13 25.91 -12.02
N PRO A 251 3.92 26.01 -11.45
CA PRO A 251 3.45 24.98 -10.55
C PRO A 251 3.18 23.66 -11.32
N PRO A 252 3.19 22.50 -10.65
CA PRO A 252 2.96 21.21 -11.29
C PRO A 252 1.69 21.14 -12.13
N GLU A 253 0.61 21.80 -11.70
CA GLU A 253 -0.67 21.89 -12.42
C GLU A 253 -0.49 22.43 -13.84
N GLU A 254 0.34 23.47 -14.00
CA GLU A 254 0.64 24.03 -15.31
C GLU A 254 1.59 23.11 -16.09
N ILE A 255 2.60 22.53 -15.41
CA ILE A 255 3.60 21.67 -16.04
C ILE A 255 2.96 20.49 -16.79
N VAL A 256 2.04 19.78 -16.14
CA VAL A 256 1.41 18.58 -16.74
C VAL A 256 0.47 18.91 -17.90
N THR A 257 0.11 20.19 -18.08
CA THR A 257 -0.73 20.66 -19.19
C THR A 257 0.07 21.17 -20.38
N LEU A 258 1.38 21.39 -20.23
CA LEU A 258 2.24 21.84 -21.32
C LEU A 258 2.24 20.83 -22.47
N ALA A 259 2.15 21.33 -23.69
CA ALA A 259 2.36 20.49 -24.87
C ALA A 259 3.81 20.01 -24.88
N VAL A 260 4.00 18.72 -25.16
CA VAL A 260 5.32 18.09 -25.27
C VAL A 260 5.60 17.77 -26.73
N GLN A 261 6.74 18.24 -27.23
CA GLN A 261 7.13 18.07 -28.62
C GLN A 261 7.46 16.60 -28.95
N ASP A 262 7.46 16.27 -30.25
CA ASP A 262 7.97 15.00 -30.82
C ASP A 262 7.41 13.70 -30.23
N GLY A 263 6.21 13.73 -29.65
CA GLY A 263 5.55 12.55 -29.11
C GLY A 263 6.11 12.06 -27.77
N TRP A 264 6.92 12.87 -27.06
CA TRP A 264 7.54 12.48 -25.79
C TRP A 264 6.60 12.54 -24.57
N ARG A 265 5.38 13.06 -24.75
CA ARG A 265 4.43 13.29 -23.65
C ARG A 265 4.24 12.07 -22.76
N ASP A 266 3.99 10.93 -23.37
CA ASP A 266 3.62 9.72 -22.64
C ASP A 266 4.76 9.16 -21.80
N GLU A 267 5.99 9.16 -22.33
CA GLU A 267 7.16 8.71 -21.58
C GLU A 267 7.48 9.68 -20.42
N LEU A 268 7.36 10.99 -20.67
CA LEU A 268 7.62 12.01 -19.65
C LEU A 268 6.60 11.93 -18.51
N HIS A 269 5.31 11.85 -18.82
CA HIS A 269 4.26 11.70 -17.82
C HIS A 269 4.38 10.39 -17.05
N ALA A 270 4.64 9.27 -17.73
CA ALA A 270 4.83 7.99 -17.06
C ALA A 270 6.05 8.02 -16.11
N ALA A 271 7.13 8.70 -16.49
CA ALA A 271 8.30 8.88 -15.63
C ALA A 271 7.99 9.78 -14.42
N TRP A 272 7.23 10.86 -14.59
CA TRP A 272 6.75 11.68 -13.46
C TRP A 272 5.82 10.91 -12.53
N CYS A 273 4.92 10.06 -13.04
CA CYS A 273 4.09 9.18 -12.21
C CYS A 273 4.96 8.27 -11.34
N ARG A 274 5.95 7.61 -11.93
CA ARG A 274 6.87 6.73 -11.20
C ARG A 274 7.72 7.50 -10.17
N ALA A 275 8.17 8.71 -10.50
CA ALA A 275 8.86 9.60 -9.57
C ALA A 275 7.97 10.03 -8.39
N ALA A 276 6.72 10.42 -8.65
CA ALA A 276 5.73 10.80 -7.63
C ALA A 276 5.45 9.65 -6.66
N VAL A 277 5.28 8.43 -7.17
CA VAL A 277 5.11 7.23 -6.34
C VAL A 277 6.36 6.96 -5.50
N ARG A 278 7.54 7.03 -6.11
CA ARG A 278 8.82 6.75 -5.43
C ARG A 278 9.09 7.74 -4.30
N GLN A 279 8.90 9.03 -4.55
CA GLN A 279 9.14 10.11 -3.60
C GLN A 279 7.97 10.30 -2.62
N ARG A 280 6.86 9.57 -2.82
CA ARG A 280 5.58 9.72 -2.09
C ARG A 280 5.09 11.18 -2.09
N ASP A 281 5.23 11.85 -3.22
CA ASP A 281 4.85 13.26 -3.36
C ASP A 281 3.34 13.38 -3.61
N ALA A 282 2.59 13.76 -2.59
CA ALA A 282 1.13 13.86 -2.66
C ALA A 282 0.67 14.95 -3.64
N HIS A 283 1.44 16.03 -3.79
CA HIS A 283 1.05 17.15 -4.65
C HIS A 283 1.16 16.78 -6.12
N TRP A 284 2.32 16.25 -6.54
CA TRP A 284 2.48 15.69 -7.89
C TRP A 284 1.53 14.54 -8.16
N SER A 285 1.30 13.65 -7.18
CA SER A 285 0.35 12.55 -7.37
C SER A 285 -1.06 13.04 -7.68
N ARG A 286 -1.55 14.06 -6.97
CA ARG A 286 -2.85 14.68 -7.23
C ARG A 286 -2.94 15.26 -8.64
N VAL A 287 -1.93 16.01 -9.03
CA VAL A 287 -1.88 16.68 -10.34
C VAL A 287 -1.83 15.66 -11.48
N LEU A 288 -1.04 14.60 -11.35
CA LEU A 288 -0.90 13.54 -12.34
C LEU A 288 -2.13 12.63 -12.42
N LEU A 289 -2.84 12.42 -11.30
CA LEU A 289 -4.14 11.74 -11.30
C LEU A 289 -5.19 12.54 -12.08
N GLY A 290 -5.14 13.88 -11.96
CA GLY A 290 -6.11 14.76 -12.60
C GLY A 290 -7.53 14.62 -12.03
N PRO A 291 -8.54 15.17 -12.71
CA PRO A 291 -9.92 15.12 -12.24
C PRO A 291 -10.47 13.68 -12.33
N PRO A 292 -11.19 13.19 -11.29
CA PRO A 292 -11.76 11.84 -11.26
C PRO A 292 -12.73 11.51 -12.41
N SER A 293 -13.29 12.52 -13.07
CA SER A 293 -14.20 12.37 -14.21
C SER A 293 -13.48 12.29 -15.56
N ALA A 294 -12.15 12.46 -15.59
CA ALA A 294 -11.40 12.29 -16.82
C ALA A 294 -11.54 10.83 -17.28
N PRO A 295 -11.87 10.59 -18.57
CA PRO A 295 -12.09 9.24 -19.06
C PRO A 295 -10.89 8.35 -18.74
N PRO A 296 -11.10 7.14 -18.16
CA PRO A 296 -10.02 6.21 -17.88
C PRO A 296 -9.39 5.86 -19.22
N ALA A 297 -8.19 6.40 -19.42
CA ALA A 297 -7.69 6.49 -20.78
C ALA A 297 -7.28 5.09 -21.26
N THR A 298 -7.73 4.73 -22.46
CA THR A 298 -7.63 3.39 -23.08
C THR A 298 -6.52 3.31 -24.14
N GLY A 299 -5.71 4.37 -24.28
CA GLY A 299 -4.65 4.48 -25.28
C GLY A 299 -3.24 4.15 -24.76
N PRO A 300 -2.26 3.91 -25.66
CA PRO A 300 -0.85 3.87 -25.31
C PRO A 300 -0.44 5.16 -24.59
N GLY A 301 0.33 5.07 -23.51
CA GLY A 301 0.82 6.24 -22.76
C GLY A 301 -0.08 6.77 -21.65
N THR A 302 -1.20 6.10 -21.41
CA THR A 302 -2.14 6.42 -20.34
C THR A 302 -1.80 5.69 -19.06
N SER A 303 -2.05 6.30 -17.90
CA SER A 303 -1.78 5.64 -16.63
C SER A 303 -2.65 4.39 -16.50
N SER A 304 -2.03 3.23 -16.32
CA SER A 304 -2.76 2.00 -16.03
C SER A 304 -3.53 2.14 -14.70
N PHE A 305 -4.58 1.35 -14.47
CA PHE A 305 -5.24 1.31 -13.16
C PHE A 305 -4.27 1.01 -12.01
N ALA A 306 -3.27 0.16 -12.26
CA ALA A 306 -2.21 -0.11 -11.30
C ALA A 306 -1.34 1.13 -10.99
N GLU A 307 -1.10 2.00 -11.97
CA GLU A 307 -0.39 3.26 -11.76
C GLU A 307 -1.25 4.27 -10.99
N ARG A 308 -2.54 4.42 -11.34
CA ARG A 308 -3.49 5.23 -10.56
C ARG A 308 -3.57 4.79 -9.10
N ALA A 309 -3.66 3.48 -8.86
CA ALA A 309 -3.67 2.92 -7.51
C ALA A 309 -2.40 3.29 -6.71
N LYS A 310 -1.23 3.30 -7.35
CA LYS A 310 0.03 3.70 -6.71
C LYS A 310 0.08 5.20 -6.41
N LEU A 311 -0.39 6.05 -7.32
CA LEU A 311 -0.48 7.51 -7.09
C LEU A 311 -1.45 7.83 -5.96
N LEU A 312 -2.62 7.18 -5.95
CA LEU A 312 -3.60 7.31 -4.86
C LEU A 312 -3.01 6.91 -3.51
N ALA A 313 -2.11 5.93 -3.46
CA ALA A 313 -1.45 5.50 -2.22
C ALA A 313 -0.50 6.55 -1.62
N ALA A 314 -0.10 7.58 -2.39
CA ALA A 314 0.65 8.73 -1.89
C ALA A 314 -0.23 9.83 -1.29
N LEU A 315 -1.55 9.81 -1.53
CA LEU A 315 -2.50 10.76 -0.95
C LEU A 315 -2.91 10.35 0.46
N GLU A 316 -3.34 11.34 1.25
CA GLU A 316 -3.92 11.09 2.56
C GLU A 316 -5.20 10.23 2.44
N PRO A 317 -5.52 9.38 3.44
CA PRO A 317 -6.64 8.45 3.36
C PRO A 317 -7.99 9.06 2.98
N GLY A 318 -8.32 10.25 3.52
CA GLY A 318 -9.57 10.95 3.26
C GLY A 318 -9.65 11.47 1.83
N GLU A 319 -8.60 12.14 1.37
CA GLU A 319 -8.52 12.66 0.00
C GLU A 319 -8.58 11.53 -1.05
N ARG A 320 -7.86 10.44 -0.80
CA ARG A 320 -7.95 9.24 -1.64
C ARG A 320 -9.38 8.71 -1.73
N ALA A 321 -10.09 8.68 -0.60
CA ALA A 321 -11.47 8.20 -0.57
C ALA A 321 -12.41 9.12 -1.36
N GLU A 322 -12.25 10.44 -1.26
CA GLU A 322 -13.01 11.42 -2.04
C GLU A 322 -12.74 11.27 -3.55
N TRP A 323 -11.48 11.13 -3.95
CA TRP A 323 -11.12 10.96 -5.36
C TRP A 323 -11.74 9.68 -5.93
N VAL A 324 -11.63 8.55 -5.22
CA VAL A 324 -12.21 7.26 -5.67
C VAL A 324 -13.73 7.30 -5.67
N ALA A 325 -14.36 7.96 -4.70
CA ALA A 325 -15.82 8.17 -4.68
C ALA A 325 -16.30 8.93 -5.93
N ALA A 326 -15.63 10.03 -6.28
CA ALA A 326 -15.94 10.80 -7.47
C ALA A 326 -15.66 10.01 -8.77
N PHE A 327 -14.62 9.19 -8.79
CA PHE A 327 -14.32 8.30 -9.92
C PHE A 327 -15.42 7.25 -10.13
N ILE A 328 -15.92 6.64 -9.04
CA ILE A 328 -17.06 5.71 -9.10
C ILE A 328 -18.30 6.42 -9.64
N ALA A 329 -18.59 7.64 -9.19
CA ALA A 329 -19.73 8.41 -9.68
C ALA A 329 -19.63 8.72 -11.18
N ALA A 330 -18.42 8.95 -11.71
CA ALA A 330 -18.21 9.29 -13.11
C ALA A 330 -18.13 8.06 -14.05
N HIS A 331 -17.57 6.95 -13.59
CA HIS A 331 -17.24 5.80 -14.46
C HIS A 331 -17.90 4.49 -14.06
N GLY A 332 -18.55 4.44 -12.89
CA GLY A 332 -19.18 3.26 -12.34
C GLY A 332 -18.22 2.33 -11.60
N LEU A 333 -18.81 1.36 -10.92
CA LEU A 333 -18.11 0.51 -9.96
C LEU A 333 -17.16 -0.50 -10.60
N SER A 334 -17.49 -0.97 -11.81
CA SER A 334 -16.68 -1.95 -12.56
C SER A 334 -15.28 -1.44 -12.86
N GLU A 335 -15.14 -0.14 -13.17
CA GLU A 335 -13.85 0.50 -13.46
C GLU A 335 -13.04 0.80 -12.19
N ALA A 336 -13.69 0.93 -11.03
CA ALA A 336 -13.07 1.35 -9.79
C ALA A 336 -12.52 0.19 -8.93
N PHE A 337 -12.80 -1.07 -9.28
CA PHE A 337 -12.52 -2.22 -8.41
C PHE A 337 -11.06 -2.30 -7.92
N GLN A 338 -10.09 -2.04 -8.80
CA GLN A 338 -8.67 -2.05 -8.42
C GLN A 338 -8.27 -0.89 -7.48
N LEU A 339 -8.99 0.23 -7.56
CA LEU A 339 -8.73 1.43 -6.74
C LEU A 339 -9.28 1.28 -5.32
N LEU A 340 -10.35 0.49 -5.14
CA LEU A 340 -10.88 0.15 -3.82
C LEU A 340 -9.84 -0.55 -2.93
N GLY A 341 -8.96 -1.35 -3.53
CA GLY A 341 -7.93 -2.12 -2.82
C GLY A 341 -6.83 -1.28 -2.16
N VAL A 342 -6.66 -0.02 -2.57
CA VAL A 342 -5.69 0.90 -1.95
C VAL A 342 -6.34 1.86 -0.95
N CYS A 343 -7.67 1.85 -0.80
CA CYS A 343 -8.36 2.73 0.13
C CYS A 343 -8.16 2.28 1.59
N ALA A 344 -8.14 3.23 2.52
CA ALA A 344 -8.04 2.90 3.95
C ALA A 344 -9.30 2.17 4.40
N VAL A 345 -9.15 1.30 5.40
CA VAL A 345 -10.24 0.55 6.02
C VAL A 345 -10.40 0.99 7.48
N PRO A 346 -11.64 1.26 7.96
CA PRO A 346 -12.88 1.32 7.17
C PRO A 346 -12.86 2.44 6.13
N TRP A 347 -13.63 2.27 5.05
CA TRP A 347 -13.81 3.28 4.01
C TRP A 347 -14.43 4.53 4.63
N ALA A 348 -13.86 5.69 4.32
CA ALA A 348 -14.46 6.96 4.71
C ALA A 348 -15.85 7.14 4.08
N ASP A 349 -16.71 7.92 4.75
CA ASP A 349 -18.12 8.13 4.39
C ASP A 349 -18.34 8.44 2.88
N PRO A 350 -17.59 9.35 2.22
CA PRO A 350 -17.79 9.61 0.80
C PRO A 350 -17.62 8.37 -0.10
N LEU A 351 -16.63 7.54 0.19
CA LEU A 351 -16.36 6.31 -0.56
C LEU A 351 -17.41 5.24 -0.27
N GLY A 352 -17.76 5.07 1.01
CA GLY A 352 -18.80 4.12 1.40
C GLY A 352 -20.13 4.42 0.71
N ARG A 353 -20.52 5.70 0.69
CA ARG A 353 -21.72 6.18 -0.02
C ARG A 353 -21.65 5.90 -1.51
N ALA A 354 -20.57 6.31 -2.19
CA ALA A 354 -20.45 6.10 -3.63
C ALA A 354 -20.54 4.62 -4.03
N VAL A 355 -19.97 3.72 -3.23
CA VAL A 355 -20.09 2.27 -3.49
C VAL A 355 -21.52 1.79 -3.29
N VAL A 356 -22.19 2.19 -2.21
CA VAL A 356 -23.59 1.82 -1.92
C VAL A 356 -24.52 2.36 -3.01
N ASP A 357 -24.39 3.63 -3.37
CA ASP A 357 -25.21 4.28 -4.39
C ASP A 357 -25.02 3.59 -5.75
N ALA A 358 -23.78 3.21 -6.10
CA ALA A 358 -23.52 2.46 -7.34
C ALA A 358 -24.13 1.04 -7.34
N LEU A 359 -24.15 0.36 -6.19
CA LEU A 359 -24.81 -0.93 -6.03
C LEU A 359 -26.34 -0.79 -6.11
N ASP A 360 -26.90 0.28 -5.56
CA ASP A 360 -28.33 0.55 -5.62
C ASP A 360 -28.78 0.89 -7.05
N ILE A 361 -28.01 1.70 -7.78
CA ILE A 361 -28.25 1.96 -9.21
C ILE A 361 -28.23 0.65 -10.01
N ALA A 362 -27.29 -0.26 -9.73
CA ALA A 362 -27.24 -1.56 -10.40
C ALA A 362 -28.45 -2.46 -10.03
N ARG A 363 -28.95 -2.35 -8.80
CA ARG A 363 -30.19 -3.02 -8.34
C ARG A 363 -31.40 -2.49 -9.09
N GLU A 364 -31.57 -1.17 -9.17
CA GLU A 364 -32.67 -0.52 -9.88
C GLU A 364 -32.65 -0.80 -11.39
N ALA A 365 -31.45 -0.90 -11.98
CA ALA A 365 -31.26 -1.29 -13.37
C ALA A 365 -31.58 -2.77 -13.67
N GLY A 366 -31.93 -3.57 -12.65
CA GLY A 366 -32.30 -4.98 -12.82
C GLY A 366 -31.11 -5.90 -13.17
N SER A 367 -29.88 -5.47 -12.88
CA SER A 367 -28.68 -6.31 -13.01
C SER A 367 -28.68 -7.40 -11.95
N TYR A 368 -27.91 -8.46 -12.15
CA TYR A 368 -27.75 -9.48 -11.10
C TYR A 368 -26.65 -9.13 -10.08
N PRO A 369 -26.84 -9.41 -8.78
CA PRO A 369 -25.86 -9.08 -7.74
C PRO A 369 -24.51 -9.79 -7.89
N TRP A 370 -24.44 -10.98 -8.50
CA TRP A 370 -23.19 -11.74 -8.62
C TRP A 370 -22.16 -11.08 -9.53
N SER A 371 -22.59 -10.23 -10.48
CA SER A 371 -21.72 -9.35 -11.25
C SER A 371 -20.91 -8.40 -10.36
N PHE A 372 -21.40 -8.13 -9.14
CA PHE A 372 -20.79 -7.25 -8.15
C PHE A 372 -20.30 -8.01 -6.91
N SER A 373 -20.23 -9.35 -6.96
CA SER A 373 -19.87 -10.18 -5.79
C SER A 373 -18.53 -9.82 -5.15
N GLY A 374 -17.53 -9.46 -5.97
CA GLY A 374 -16.23 -8.99 -5.47
C GLY A 374 -16.33 -7.69 -4.68
N VAL A 375 -17.12 -6.74 -5.17
CA VAL A 375 -17.33 -5.45 -4.49
C VAL A 375 -18.20 -5.61 -3.25
N MET A 376 -19.24 -6.44 -3.30
CA MET A 376 -20.06 -6.77 -2.14
C MET A 376 -19.22 -7.38 -1.00
N GLY A 377 -18.30 -8.30 -1.33
CA GLY A 377 -17.37 -8.86 -0.34
C GLY A 377 -16.38 -7.83 0.21
N LEU A 378 -15.98 -6.82 -0.57
CA LEU A 378 -15.23 -5.68 -0.05
C LEU A 378 -16.09 -4.81 0.85
N ALA A 379 -17.30 -4.44 0.44
CA ALA A 379 -18.23 -3.62 1.21
C ALA A 379 -18.53 -4.23 2.59
N GLU A 380 -18.77 -5.55 2.65
CA GLU A 380 -18.97 -6.29 3.90
C GLU A 380 -17.81 -6.11 4.91
N ARG A 381 -16.56 -6.02 4.42
CA ARG A 381 -15.34 -5.90 5.25
C ARG A 381 -14.86 -4.47 5.46
N CYS A 382 -15.17 -3.58 4.52
CA CYS A 382 -14.56 -2.26 4.43
C CYS A 382 -15.53 -1.12 4.76
N LEU A 383 -16.86 -1.27 4.59
CA LEU A 383 -17.79 -0.23 5.01
C LEU A 383 -17.73 0.02 6.52
N ASP A 384 -18.01 1.26 6.91
CA ASP A 384 -18.19 1.62 8.30
C ASP A 384 -19.42 0.89 8.88
N PRO A 385 -19.30 0.18 10.02
CA PRO A 385 -20.44 -0.51 10.64
C PRO A 385 -21.63 0.40 10.97
N SER A 386 -21.42 1.71 11.16
CA SER A 386 -22.49 2.68 11.45
C SER A 386 -23.48 2.87 10.29
N GLU A 387 -23.09 2.52 9.05
CA GLU A 387 -23.98 2.62 7.88
C GLU A 387 -25.11 1.57 7.89
N ALA A 388 -25.07 0.58 8.78
CA ALA A 388 -26.04 -0.52 8.81
C ALA A 388 -27.50 -0.05 8.82
N SER A 389 -27.83 0.96 9.65
CA SER A 389 -29.20 1.47 9.78
C SER A 389 -29.68 2.18 8.52
N ARG A 390 -28.81 2.89 7.81
CA ARG A 390 -29.15 3.55 6.55
C ARG A 390 -29.46 2.53 5.45
N LEU A 391 -28.71 1.44 5.41
CA LEU A 391 -28.83 0.39 4.39
C LEU A 391 -30.06 -0.52 4.56
N GLU A 392 -30.77 -0.43 5.69
CA GLU A 392 -31.99 -1.21 5.94
C GLU A 392 -33.05 -1.00 4.85
N LEU A 393 -33.16 0.22 4.30
CA LEU A 393 -34.11 0.53 3.24
C LEU A 393 -33.85 -0.27 1.95
N LEU A 394 -32.58 -0.61 1.68
CA LEU A 394 -32.18 -1.36 0.49
C LEU A 394 -32.42 -2.87 0.60
N THR A 395 -32.88 -3.33 1.77
CA THR A 395 -33.22 -4.75 2.00
C THR A 395 -34.59 -5.14 1.46
N ALA A 396 -35.43 -4.17 1.07
CA ALA A 396 -36.71 -4.43 0.46
C ALA A 396 -36.54 -4.96 -0.98
N THR A 397 -37.42 -5.87 -1.39
CA THR A 397 -37.48 -6.33 -2.78
C THR A 397 -37.95 -5.18 -3.67
N PRO A 398 -37.19 -4.75 -4.68
CA PRO A 398 -37.67 -3.77 -5.65
C PRO A 398 -38.85 -4.32 -6.45
N ASP A 399 -39.71 -3.41 -6.93
CA ASP A 399 -40.75 -3.75 -7.88
C ASP A 399 -40.14 -4.27 -9.19
N GLU A 400 -40.67 -5.37 -9.73
CA GLU A 400 -40.19 -5.95 -10.98
C GLU A 400 -40.62 -5.07 -12.17
N THR A 401 -39.64 -4.58 -12.93
CA THR A 401 -39.87 -3.87 -14.20
C THR A 401 -39.82 -4.85 -15.38
N GLU A 402 -40.55 -4.57 -16.46
CA GLU A 402 -40.59 -5.45 -17.65
C GLU A 402 -39.20 -5.70 -18.29
N SER A 403 -38.26 -4.78 -18.07
CA SER A 403 -36.88 -4.87 -18.55
C SER A 403 -35.89 -5.53 -17.56
N ALA A 404 -36.33 -5.84 -16.34
CA ALA A 404 -35.46 -6.43 -15.32
C ALA A 404 -35.21 -7.92 -15.56
N SER A 405 -34.05 -8.40 -15.10
CA SER A 405 -33.79 -9.84 -15.09
C SER A 405 -34.71 -10.55 -14.09
N PRO A 406 -35.39 -11.65 -14.46
CA PRO A 406 -36.36 -12.32 -13.58
C PRO A 406 -35.76 -12.72 -12.22
N GLY A 407 -36.43 -12.34 -11.12
CA GLY A 407 -35.99 -12.68 -9.76
C GLY A 407 -34.75 -11.93 -9.25
N ALA A 408 -34.15 -11.03 -10.03
CA ALA A 408 -32.98 -10.24 -9.61
C ALA A 408 -33.26 -9.42 -8.35
N GLY A 409 -34.47 -8.88 -8.21
CA GLY A 409 -34.89 -8.11 -7.03
C GLY A 409 -34.79 -8.89 -5.72
N GLY A 410 -35.21 -10.16 -5.73
CA GLY A 410 -35.09 -11.04 -4.56
C GLY A 410 -33.62 -11.29 -4.18
N TYR A 411 -32.76 -11.55 -5.17
CA TYR A 411 -31.32 -11.73 -4.91
C TYR A 411 -30.63 -10.47 -4.38
N TRP A 412 -31.04 -9.28 -4.83
CA TRP A 412 -30.54 -8.02 -4.29
C TRP A 412 -31.00 -7.80 -2.84
N SER A 413 -32.27 -8.07 -2.55
CA SER A 413 -32.81 -8.03 -1.19
C SER A 413 -31.98 -8.93 -0.26
N GLU A 414 -31.72 -10.18 -0.64
CA GLU A 414 -30.87 -11.10 0.13
C GLU A 414 -29.43 -10.59 0.30
N ALA A 415 -28.85 -10.01 -0.75
CA ALA A 415 -27.49 -9.48 -0.72
C ALA A 415 -27.35 -8.29 0.24
N PHE A 416 -28.29 -7.34 0.22
CA PHE A 416 -28.32 -6.22 1.15
C PHE A 416 -28.65 -6.66 2.59
N GLN A 417 -29.54 -7.63 2.78
CA GLN A 417 -29.80 -8.22 4.10
C GLN A 417 -28.53 -8.84 4.70
N ARG A 418 -27.75 -9.56 3.89
CA ARG A 418 -26.45 -10.11 4.32
C ARG A 418 -25.44 -9.02 4.66
N LEU A 419 -25.37 -7.96 3.85
CA LEU A 419 -24.50 -6.82 4.10
C LEU A 419 -24.84 -6.15 5.44
N VAL A 420 -26.11 -5.76 5.65
CA VAL A 420 -26.58 -5.14 6.90
C VAL A 420 -26.32 -6.03 8.11
N SER A 421 -26.60 -7.32 8.00
CA SER A 421 -26.35 -8.29 9.07
C SER A 421 -24.86 -8.37 9.42
N THR A 422 -23.99 -8.35 8.40
CA THR A 422 -22.53 -8.35 8.59
C THR A 422 -22.04 -7.07 9.26
N LEU A 423 -22.56 -5.90 8.86
CA LEU A 423 -22.19 -4.61 9.49
C LEU A 423 -22.62 -4.55 10.96
N ARG A 424 -23.84 -4.98 11.28
CA ARG A 424 -24.31 -5.07 12.68
C ARG A 424 -23.44 -5.98 13.52
N LEU A 425 -23.09 -7.16 12.99
CA LEU A 425 -22.18 -8.08 13.67
C LEU A 425 -20.80 -7.45 13.89
N ARG A 426 -20.25 -6.75 12.90
CA ARG A 426 -18.96 -6.03 13.04
C ARG A 426 -19.05 -4.93 14.10
N ALA A 427 -20.15 -4.19 14.19
CA ALA A 427 -20.38 -3.20 15.24
C ALA A 427 -20.44 -3.85 16.64
N THR A 428 -21.18 -4.95 16.79
CA THR A 428 -21.23 -5.72 18.04
C THR A 428 -19.84 -6.22 18.43
N MET A 429 -19.11 -6.83 17.49
CA MET A 429 -17.75 -7.31 17.70
C MET A 429 -16.80 -6.20 18.19
N GLN A 430 -16.84 -5.03 17.55
CA GLN A 430 -16.01 -3.88 17.97
C GLN A 430 -16.37 -3.40 19.37
N THR A 431 -17.66 -3.37 19.70
CA THR A 431 -18.17 -2.96 21.02
C THR A 431 -17.74 -3.96 22.10
N GLU A 432 -17.85 -5.26 21.84
CA GLU A 432 -17.48 -6.32 22.80
C GLU A 432 -15.97 -6.42 23.04
N LEU A 433 -15.16 -6.12 22.02
CA LEU A 433 -13.69 -6.12 22.15
C LEU A 433 -13.15 -4.83 22.77
N ALA A 434 -13.90 -3.71 22.71
CA ALA A 434 -13.45 -2.47 23.30
C ALA A 434 -13.23 -2.64 24.82
N PRO A 435 -12.07 -2.21 25.37
CA PRO A 435 -11.82 -2.29 26.80
C PRO A 435 -12.85 -1.43 27.54
N ALA A 436 -13.33 -1.92 28.69
CA ALA A 436 -14.19 -1.12 29.56
C ALA A 436 -13.48 0.19 29.89
N GLN A 437 -14.16 1.33 29.65
CA GLN A 437 -13.59 2.61 30.03
C GLN A 437 -13.30 2.61 31.53
N PRO A 438 -12.13 3.11 31.97
CA PRO A 438 -11.86 3.23 33.40
C PRO A 438 -12.95 4.11 34.00
N THR A 439 -13.73 3.54 34.91
CA THR A 439 -14.70 4.29 35.70
C THR A 439 -13.91 5.39 36.42
N PRO A 440 -14.26 6.68 36.26
CA PRO A 440 -13.58 7.72 37.03
C PRO A 440 -13.73 7.36 38.52
N PRO A 441 -12.65 7.49 39.32
CA PRO A 441 -12.73 7.14 40.72
C PRO A 441 -13.87 7.93 41.35
N ASP A 442 -14.79 7.20 42.00
CA ASP A 442 -15.86 7.78 42.81
C ASP A 442 -15.23 8.88 43.67
N ALA A 443 -15.72 10.11 43.49
CA ALA A 443 -15.41 11.21 44.37
C ALA A 443 -15.99 10.84 45.74
N ALA A 444 -15.20 10.11 46.52
CA ALA A 444 -15.51 9.74 47.88
C ALA A 444 -15.91 11.00 48.64
N ALA A 445 -17.13 10.94 49.17
CA ALA A 445 -17.77 11.90 50.05
C ALA A 445 -16.77 12.79 50.80
N ALA A 446 -16.71 14.06 50.37
CA ALA A 446 -16.28 15.13 51.26
C ALA A 446 -17.31 15.21 52.39
N GLY A 447 -16.99 14.58 53.52
CA GLY A 447 -17.74 14.75 54.76
C GLY A 447 -17.76 16.22 55.17
N PRO A 448 -18.84 16.71 55.80
CA PRO A 448 -18.92 18.09 56.23
C PRO A 448 -17.91 18.31 57.38
N THR A 449 -16.91 19.17 57.14
CA THR A 449 -16.11 19.76 58.22
C THR A 449 -17.01 20.65 59.07
N ALA A 450 -17.16 20.29 60.34
CA ALA A 450 -17.65 21.14 61.41
C ALA A 450 -16.48 21.93 62.03
#